data_AF-H8FRK5-F1
#
_entry.id   AF-H8FRK5-F1
#
_cell.length_a   1.000
_cell.length_b   1.000
_cell.length_c   1.000
_cell.angle_alpha   90.00
_cell.angle_beta   90.00
_cell.angle_gamma   90.00
#
_symmetry.space_group_name_H-M   'P 1'
#
loop_
_entity.id
_entity.type
_entity.pdbx_description
1 polymer ?
#
loop_
_entity_poly.entity_id
_entity_poly.type
_entity_poly.pdbx_seq_one_letter_code
_entity_poly.pdbx_strand_id
1 'polypeptide(L)'
;MGEQGPAHLRKITNGVLDALLQAAERTSSGRPLSVGLLEEIVSGLKESAAFDDFYRRSYAEIADIVTADDLNQRRANAFGRLMIHSLDPLFEAGEIDRTLIGNLFSFLHMVLGEAAEANAARCRDILKTLRDESGASFTWDSFFDDPEVRLVEWQVLLHIADLFKRFDVRKEWFIKLMHHRQNTVSVSSNAFYTIEHDAVAEPITFGEREFGLIFHAWFDPLENLSPRDDQAFRRAFGAAPRTRIGAFLTHLAGCPVARAGSGC
;
A
#
# COMPACT_ATOMS: atom_id res chain seq x y z
N MET A 1 2.90 10.08 8.02
CA MET A 1 4.26 9.60 8.37
C MET A 1 4.39 9.66 9.88
N GLY A 2 4.59 8.52 10.55
CA GLY A 2 4.79 8.50 12.00
C GLY A 2 6.10 9.21 12.37
N GLU A 3 6.05 10.14 13.32
CA GLU A 3 7.21 10.94 13.76
C GLU A 3 8.38 10.11 14.33
N GLN A 4 8.17 8.80 14.55
CA GLN A 4 9.13 7.89 15.16
C GLN A 4 10.39 7.66 14.33
N GLY A 5 10.29 7.51 13.00
CA GLY A 5 11.45 7.31 12.12
C GLY A 5 12.42 8.51 12.15
N PRO A 6 11.95 9.74 11.86
CA PRO A 6 12.77 10.95 11.97
C PRO A 6 13.35 11.20 13.37
N ALA A 7 12.59 10.91 14.43
CA ALA A 7 13.08 11.04 15.80
C ALA A 7 14.19 10.03 16.12
N HIS A 8 14.09 8.80 15.62
CA HIS A 8 15.09 7.76 15.82
C HIS A 8 16.39 8.06 15.05
N LEU A 9 16.30 8.53 13.80
CA LEU A 9 17.46 9.00 13.04
C LEU A 9 18.20 10.12 13.77
N ARG A 10 17.46 11.10 14.30
CA ARG A 10 18.04 12.18 15.11
C ARG A 10 18.77 11.64 16.34
N LYS A 11 18.20 10.64 17.02
CA LYS A 11 18.83 9.98 18.18
C LYS A 11 20.15 9.28 17.80
N ILE A 12 20.18 8.56 16.68
CA ILE A 12 21.40 7.90 16.18
C ILE A 12 22.48 8.95 15.88
N THR A 13 22.14 10.02 15.15
CA THR A 13 23.09 11.09 14.82
C THR A 13 23.67 11.73 16.08
N ASN A 14 22.83 12.01 17.08
CA ASN A 14 23.31 12.56 18.36
C ASN A 14 24.27 11.60 19.07
N GLY A 15 23.96 10.29 19.09
CA GLY A 15 24.85 9.28 19.70
C GLY A 15 26.22 9.20 19.02
N VAL A 16 26.28 9.37 17.69
CA VAL A 16 27.54 9.45 16.95
C VAL A 16 28.34 10.70 17.31
N LEU A 17 27.68 11.85 17.43
CA LEU A 17 28.32 13.11 17.82
C LEU A 17 28.87 13.04 19.26
N ASP A 18 28.13 12.41 20.18
CA ASP A 18 28.58 12.20 21.56
C ASP A 18 29.80 11.25 21.62
N ALA A 19 29.81 10.20 20.82
CA ALA A 19 30.96 9.29 20.72
C ALA A 19 32.21 10.00 20.17
N LEU A 20 32.03 10.88 19.18
CA LEU A 20 33.09 11.71 18.63
C LEU A 20 33.65 12.68 19.68
N LEU A 21 32.78 13.33 20.46
CA LEU A 21 33.18 14.23 21.55
C LEU A 21 33.99 13.48 22.61
N GLN A 22 33.53 12.30 23.04
CA GLN A 22 34.26 11.48 24.02
C GLN A 22 35.62 11.00 23.51
N ALA A 23 35.70 10.63 22.22
CA ALA A 23 36.97 10.25 21.61
C ALA A 23 37.95 11.44 21.52
N ALA A 24 37.45 12.63 21.19
CA ALA A 24 38.21 13.87 21.18
C ALA A 24 38.72 14.25 22.58
N GLU A 25 37.89 14.15 23.61
CA GLU A 25 38.29 14.42 25.00
C GLU A 25 39.39 13.47 25.48
N ARG A 26 39.24 12.17 25.26
CA ARG A 26 40.23 11.14 25.64
C ARG A 26 41.56 11.33 24.93
N THR A 27 41.53 11.65 23.64
CA THR A 27 42.74 11.73 22.82
C THR A 27 43.47 13.06 22.99
N SER A 28 42.75 14.15 23.27
CA SER A 28 43.35 15.47 23.42
C SER A 28 44.31 15.56 24.61
N SER A 29 44.11 14.78 25.69
CA SER A 29 44.96 14.80 26.90
C SER A 29 45.27 16.21 27.41
N GLY A 30 44.33 17.16 27.27
CA GLY A 30 44.50 18.56 27.65
C GLY A 30 45.23 19.45 26.63
N ARG A 31 45.53 18.94 25.42
CA ARG A 31 46.10 19.70 24.30
C ARG A 31 44.99 20.34 23.44
N PRO A 32 45.27 21.46 22.74
CA PRO A 32 44.32 22.03 21.79
C PRO A 32 43.97 21.03 20.69
N LEU A 33 42.68 20.87 20.40
CA LEU A 33 42.19 20.05 19.29
C LEU A 33 42.66 20.68 17.97
N SER A 34 43.43 19.93 17.19
CA SER A 34 43.79 20.28 15.82
C SER A 34 42.88 19.56 14.82
N VAL A 35 42.77 20.11 13.60
CA VAL A 35 42.02 19.48 12.51
C VAL A 35 42.57 18.09 12.19
N GLY A 36 43.91 17.93 12.16
CA GLY A 36 44.53 16.62 11.90
C GLY A 36 44.22 15.58 12.97
N LEU A 37 44.13 15.98 14.24
CA LEU A 37 43.76 15.06 15.33
C LEU A 37 42.29 14.61 15.20
N LEU A 38 41.39 15.52 14.80
CA LEU A 38 40.00 15.18 14.54
C LEU A 38 39.86 14.23 13.34
N GLU A 39 40.64 14.43 12.28
CA GLU A 39 40.68 13.52 11.12
C GLU A 39 41.15 12.11 11.52
N GLU A 40 42.20 12.01 12.34
CA GLU A 40 42.67 10.73 12.88
C GLU A 40 41.61 10.03 13.73
N ILE A 41 40.94 10.75 14.63
CA ILE A 41 39.86 10.21 15.46
C ILE A 41 38.70 9.72 14.61
N VAL A 42 38.27 10.51 13.61
CA VAL A 42 37.19 10.13 12.70
C VAL A 42 37.58 8.91 11.86
N SER A 43 38.82 8.83 11.38
CA SER A 43 39.29 7.67 10.61
C SER A 43 39.33 6.41 11.48
N GLY A 44 39.82 6.52 12.72
CA GLY A 44 39.82 5.41 13.68
C GLY A 44 38.40 4.94 14.06
N LEU A 45 37.45 5.87 14.22
CA LEU A 45 36.04 5.53 14.46
C LEU A 45 35.43 4.76 13.28
N LYS A 46 35.70 5.19 12.05
CA LYS A 46 35.21 4.54 10.82
C LYS A 46 35.69 3.09 10.66
N GLU A 47 36.89 2.78 11.16
CA GLU A 47 37.48 1.44 11.07
C GLU A 47 37.20 0.56 12.30
N SER A 48 36.51 1.10 13.31
CA SER A 48 36.32 0.38 14.57
C SER A 48 35.14 -0.59 14.52
N ALA A 49 35.37 -1.83 14.97
CA ALA A 49 34.33 -2.86 15.07
C ALA A 49 33.15 -2.44 15.96
N ALA A 50 33.40 -1.62 16.98
CA ALA A 50 32.34 -1.08 17.85
C ALA A 50 31.37 -0.15 17.11
N PHE A 51 31.87 0.58 16.11
CA PHE A 51 31.07 1.49 15.29
C PHE A 51 30.29 0.72 14.21
N ASP A 52 30.89 -0.33 13.65
CA ASP A 52 30.17 -1.30 12.80
C ASP A 52 29.01 -1.96 13.54
N ASP A 53 29.24 -2.46 14.76
CA ASP A 53 28.19 -3.06 15.59
C ASP A 53 27.11 -2.05 16.01
N PHE A 54 27.49 -0.79 16.21
CA PHE A 54 26.53 0.30 16.44
C PHE A 54 25.64 0.53 15.22
N TYR A 55 26.19 0.59 14.01
CA TYR A 55 25.39 0.77 12.79
C TYR A 55 24.53 -0.44 12.49
N ARG A 56 25.01 -1.68 12.67
CA ARG A 56 24.19 -2.88 12.47
C ARG A 56 22.98 -2.92 13.40
N ARG A 57 23.15 -2.58 14.68
CA ARG A 57 22.04 -2.48 15.64
C ARG A 57 21.06 -1.36 15.27
N SER A 58 21.59 -0.18 14.96
CA SER A 58 20.78 0.97 14.54
C SER A 58 19.98 0.66 13.26
N TYR A 59 20.58 -0.08 12.34
CA TYR A 59 19.92 -0.53 11.12
C TYR A 59 18.78 -1.50 11.41
N ALA A 60 19.00 -2.50 12.27
CA ALA A 60 17.95 -3.44 12.69
C ALA A 60 16.79 -2.72 13.39
N GLU A 61 17.09 -1.78 14.29
CA GLU A 61 16.07 -0.98 14.99
C GLU A 61 15.25 -0.11 14.04
N ILE A 62 15.89 0.51 13.03
CA ILE A 62 15.18 1.25 11.98
C ILE A 62 14.29 0.31 11.16
N ALA A 63 14.80 -0.86 10.77
CA ALA A 63 14.03 -1.83 10.01
C ALA A 63 12.78 -2.29 10.78
N ASP A 64 12.89 -2.49 12.10
CA ASP A 64 11.76 -2.82 12.96
C ASP A 64 10.76 -1.67 13.07
N ILE A 65 11.22 -0.43 13.23
CA ILE A 65 10.35 0.76 13.27
C ILE A 65 9.61 0.93 11.94
N VAL A 66 10.29 0.75 10.81
CA VAL A 66 9.68 0.81 9.48
C VAL A 66 8.65 -0.29 9.30
N THR A 67 8.97 -1.52 9.71
CA THR A 67 8.02 -2.64 9.65
C THR A 67 6.80 -2.39 10.54
N ALA A 68 7.00 -1.83 11.73
CA ALA A 68 5.92 -1.47 12.65
C ALA A 68 5.05 -0.32 12.10
N ASP A 69 5.66 0.69 11.48
CA ASP A 69 4.93 1.79 10.82
C ASP A 69 4.16 1.28 9.60
N ASP A 70 4.73 0.39 8.80
CA ASP A 70 4.04 -0.29 7.70
C ASP A 70 2.86 -1.14 8.21
N LEU A 71 3.03 -1.92 9.28
CA LEU A 71 1.94 -2.67 9.91
C LEU A 71 0.84 -1.73 10.45
N ASN A 72 1.21 -0.61 11.05
CA ASN A 72 0.25 0.39 11.54
C ASN A 72 -0.44 1.13 10.39
N GLN A 73 0.27 1.45 9.31
CA GLN A 73 -0.30 2.01 8.09
C GLN A 73 -1.25 1.02 7.41
N ARG A 74 -0.91 -0.27 7.34
CA ARG A 74 -1.81 -1.35 6.85
C ARG A 74 -3.06 -1.49 7.71
N ARG A 75 -2.97 -1.22 9.01
CA ARG A 75 -4.14 -1.14 9.91
C ARG A 75 -4.95 0.14 9.74
N ALA A 76 -4.35 1.22 9.25
CA ALA A 76 -4.98 2.53 9.02
C ALA A 76 -5.35 2.82 7.55
N ASN A 77 -4.98 1.95 6.61
CA ASN A 77 -5.25 2.13 5.18
C ASN A 77 -6.72 1.82 4.84
N ALA A 78 -7.61 2.73 5.23
CA ALA A 78 -9.05 2.62 5.01
C ALA A 78 -9.39 2.49 3.51
N PHE A 79 -8.69 3.23 2.65
CA PHE A 79 -8.90 3.20 1.21
C PHE A 79 -8.43 1.89 0.57
N GLY A 80 -7.25 1.39 0.95
CA GLY A 80 -6.80 0.08 0.49
C GLY A 80 -7.74 -1.03 0.94
N ARG A 81 -8.26 -0.97 2.18
CA ARG A 81 -9.27 -1.91 2.68
C ARG A 81 -10.56 -1.84 1.89
N LEU A 82 -11.05 -0.64 1.57
CA LEU A 82 -12.22 -0.46 0.72
C LEU A 82 -12.06 -1.17 -0.62
N MET A 83 -10.93 -0.96 -1.31
CA MET A 83 -10.71 -1.56 -2.63
C MET A 83 -10.44 -3.06 -2.60
N ILE A 84 -10.08 -3.63 -1.46
CA ILE A 84 -9.84 -5.06 -1.28
C ILE A 84 -11.07 -5.78 -0.73
N HIS A 85 -12.00 -5.07 -0.10
CA HIS A 85 -13.13 -5.67 0.62
C HIS A 85 -13.96 -6.63 -0.25
N SER A 86 -14.32 -6.23 -1.47
CA SER A 86 -15.10 -7.11 -2.35
C SER A 86 -14.31 -8.33 -2.86
N LEU A 87 -12.98 -8.33 -2.71
CA LEU A 87 -12.09 -9.42 -3.06
C LEU A 87 -11.83 -10.37 -1.88
N ASP A 88 -12.21 -10.01 -0.65
CA ASP A 88 -11.98 -10.82 0.55
C ASP A 88 -12.46 -12.29 0.38
N PRO A 89 -13.66 -12.56 -0.17
CA PRO A 89 -14.13 -13.93 -0.40
C PRO A 89 -13.20 -14.75 -1.32
N LEU A 90 -12.58 -14.10 -2.32
CA LEU A 90 -11.67 -14.75 -3.26
C LEU A 90 -10.34 -15.13 -2.59
N PHE A 91 -9.86 -14.29 -1.67
CA PHE A 91 -8.67 -14.58 -0.86
C PHE A 91 -8.94 -15.65 0.20
N GLU A 92 -10.13 -15.67 0.77
CA GLU A 92 -10.54 -16.70 1.75
C GLU A 92 -10.74 -18.07 1.10
N ALA A 93 -11.33 -18.11 -0.10
CA ALA A 93 -11.49 -19.32 -0.89
C ALA A 93 -10.17 -19.82 -1.53
N GLY A 94 -9.10 -19.01 -1.49
CA GLY A 94 -7.82 -19.33 -2.12
C GLY A 94 -7.86 -19.30 -3.66
N GLU A 95 -8.88 -18.66 -4.24
CA GLU A 95 -8.99 -18.50 -5.69
C GLU A 95 -8.00 -17.47 -6.24
N ILE A 96 -7.55 -16.57 -5.36
CA ILE A 96 -6.55 -15.53 -5.59
C ILE A 96 -5.57 -15.54 -4.42
N ASP A 97 -4.27 -15.43 -4.71
CA ASP A 97 -3.23 -15.33 -3.69
C ASP A 97 -3.16 -13.92 -3.08
N ARG A 98 -3.08 -13.83 -1.75
CA ARG A 98 -2.87 -12.58 -1.00
C ARG A 98 -1.55 -11.89 -1.34
N THR A 99 -0.56 -12.59 -1.90
CA THR A 99 0.68 -11.98 -2.40
C THR A 99 0.41 -10.92 -3.48
N LEU A 100 -0.75 -10.98 -4.15
CA LEU A 100 -1.16 -10.04 -5.19
C LEU A 100 -1.63 -8.68 -4.65
N ILE A 101 -1.93 -8.56 -3.35
CA ILE A 101 -2.45 -7.32 -2.75
C ILE A 101 -1.50 -6.14 -2.97
N GLY A 102 -0.18 -6.34 -2.85
CA GLY A 102 0.81 -5.30 -3.12
C GLY A 102 0.77 -4.79 -4.57
N ASN A 103 0.59 -5.72 -5.52
CA ASN A 103 0.46 -5.40 -6.94
C ASN A 103 -0.85 -4.66 -7.23
N LEU A 104 -1.95 -5.00 -6.54
CA LEU A 104 -3.22 -4.27 -6.63
C LEU A 104 -3.10 -2.83 -6.12
N PHE A 105 -2.43 -2.61 -4.99
CA PHE A 105 -2.20 -1.24 -4.51
C PHE A 105 -1.31 -0.44 -5.46
N SER A 106 -0.30 -1.08 -6.03
CA SER A 106 0.57 -0.45 -7.03
C SER A 106 -0.19 -0.08 -8.31
N PHE A 107 -1.09 -0.95 -8.76
CA PHE A 107 -2.02 -0.66 -9.84
C PHE A 107 -2.90 0.56 -9.53
N LEU A 108 -3.53 0.59 -8.34
CA LEU A 108 -4.38 1.70 -7.93
C LEU A 108 -3.60 3.02 -7.89
N HIS A 109 -2.40 3.03 -7.32
CA HIS A 109 -1.55 4.23 -7.30
C HIS A 109 -1.16 4.69 -8.71
N MET A 110 -0.79 3.77 -9.59
CA MET A 110 -0.39 4.10 -10.96
C MET A 110 -1.56 4.66 -11.80
N VAL A 111 -2.78 4.15 -11.58
CA VAL A 111 -3.96 4.55 -12.36
C VAL A 111 -4.61 5.82 -11.82
N LEU A 112 -4.61 6.01 -10.51
CA LEU A 112 -5.25 7.15 -9.86
C LEU A 112 -4.30 8.33 -9.66
N GLY A 113 -2.99 8.10 -9.58
CA GLY A 113 -2.01 9.15 -9.28
C GLY A 113 -2.35 9.89 -7.99
N GLU A 114 -2.37 11.22 -8.05
CA GLU A 114 -2.73 12.10 -6.91
C GLU A 114 -4.15 11.82 -6.37
N ALA A 115 -5.07 11.34 -7.20
CA ALA A 115 -6.42 11.00 -6.75
C ALA A 115 -6.42 9.85 -5.74
N ALA A 116 -5.40 8.97 -5.75
CA ALA A 116 -5.26 7.92 -4.73
C ALA A 116 -5.09 8.54 -3.33
N GLU A 117 -4.26 9.57 -3.19
CA GLU A 117 -4.01 10.23 -1.91
C GLU A 117 -5.23 11.01 -1.44
N ALA A 118 -5.94 11.68 -2.36
CA ALA A 118 -7.17 12.39 -2.05
C ALA A 118 -8.28 11.44 -1.57
N ASN A 119 -8.46 10.30 -2.25
CA ASN A 119 -9.42 9.27 -1.83
C ASN A 119 -9.01 8.63 -0.50
N ALA A 120 -7.72 8.38 -0.29
CA ALA A 120 -7.20 7.89 0.97
C ALA A 120 -7.41 8.87 2.13
N ALA A 121 -7.23 10.17 1.90
CA ALA A 121 -7.54 11.21 2.88
C ALA A 121 -9.03 11.22 3.23
N ARG A 122 -9.91 11.23 2.22
CA ARG A 122 -11.36 11.20 2.43
C ARG A 122 -11.80 9.96 3.22
N CYS A 123 -11.30 8.77 2.88
CA CYS A 123 -11.60 7.55 3.63
C CYS A 123 -11.10 7.61 5.08
N ARG A 124 -9.94 8.22 5.34
CA ARG A 124 -9.42 8.40 6.71
C ARG A 124 -10.31 9.34 7.51
N ASP A 125 -10.79 10.43 6.90
CA ASP A 125 -11.65 11.40 7.59
C ASP A 125 -13.01 10.80 7.93
N ILE A 126 -13.60 10.01 7.02
CA ILE A 126 -14.84 9.27 7.30
C ILE A 126 -14.62 8.24 8.40
N LEU A 127 -13.56 7.43 8.30
CA LEU A 127 -13.23 6.42 9.31
C LEU A 127 -13.02 7.06 10.70
N LYS A 128 -12.37 8.22 10.76
CA LYS A 128 -12.19 8.96 12.00
C LYS A 128 -13.53 9.40 12.56
N THR A 129 -14.39 9.99 11.75
CA THR A 129 -15.73 10.44 12.15
C THR A 129 -16.56 9.27 12.70
N LEU A 130 -16.60 8.14 11.98
CA LEU A 130 -17.33 6.95 12.44
C LEU A 130 -16.80 6.39 13.76
N ARG A 131 -15.47 6.42 13.96
CA ARG A 131 -14.86 5.99 15.22
C ARG A 131 -15.15 6.97 16.36
N ASP A 132 -15.15 8.26 16.10
CA ASP A 132 -15.46 9.29 17.09
C ASP A 132 -16.94 9.21 17.52
N GLU A 133 -17.86 8.89 16.58
CA GLU A 133 -19.29 8.74 16.84
C GLU A 133 -19.66 7.40 17.49
N SER A 134 -19.08 6.30 17.02
CA SER A 134 -19.44 4.94 17.47
C SER A 134 -18.56 4.45 18.63
N GLY A 135 -17.40 5.06 18.86
CA GLY A 135 -16.45 4.65 19.90
C GLY A 135 -16.14 3.15 19.84
N ALA A 136 -16.45 2.44 20.93
CA ALA A 136 -16.17 1.01 21.06
C ALA A 136 -17.09 0.10 20.21
N SER A 137 -18.21 0.61 19.67
CA SER A 137 -19.12 -0.18 18.83
C SER A 137 -18.78 -0.10 17.34
N PHE A 138 -17.69 0.57 16.97
CA PHE A 138 -17.25 0.65 15.57
C PHE A 138 -16.97 -0.74 14.99
N THR A 139 -17.50 -1.00 13.78
CA THR A 139 -17.18 -2.18 12.96
C THR A 139 -16.73 -1.75 11.57
N TRP A 140 -15.94 -2.57 10.88
CA TRP A 140 -15.56 -2.27 9.49
C TRP A 140 -16.77 -2.28 8.54
N ASP A 141 -17.77 -3.12 8.81
CA ASP A 141 -19.02 -3.11 8.06
C ASP A 141 -19.71 -1.74 8.12
N SER A 142 -19.69 -1.07 9.28
CA SER A 142 -20.24 0.29 9.40
C SER A 142 -19.50 1.31 8.52
N PHE A 143 -18.21 1.08 8.23
CA PHE A 143 -17.43 1.89 7.31
C PHE A 143 -17.75 1.54 5.85
N PHE A 144 -17.87 0.27 5.49
CA PHE A 144 -18.20 -0.14 4.11
C PHE A 144 -19.65 0.20 3.71
N ASP A 145 -20.55 0.25 4.70
CA ASP A 145 -21.95 0.64 4.51
C ASP A 145 -22.18 2.16 4.51
N ASP A 146 -21.14 2.95 4.83
CA ASP A 146 -21.24 4.40 4.81
C ASP A 146 -21.45 4.91 3.37
N PRO A 147 -22.49 5.75 3.12
CA PRO A 147 -22.79 6.24 1.78
C PRO A 147 -21.64 7.02 1.13
N GLU A 148 -20.87 7.79 1.91
CA GLU A 148 -19.74 8.57 1.38
C GLU A 148 -18.57 7.66 1.01
N VAL A 149 -18.36 6.57 1.75
CA VAL A 149 -17.35 5.55 1.41
C VAL A 149 -17.71 4.84 0.11
N ARG A 150 -18.97 4.45 -0.07
CA ARG A 150 -19.45 3.85 -1.34
C ARG A 150 -19.28 4.79 -2.53
N LEU A 151 -19.52 6.09 -2.34
CA LEU A 151 -19.27 7.08 -3.39
C LEU A 151 -17.79 7.14 -3.82
N VAL A 152 -16.85 6.99 -2.89
CA VAL A 152 -15.41 6.92 -3.20
C VAL A 152 -15.10 5.66 -4.00
N GLU A 153 -15.61 4.50 -3.58
CA GLU A 153 -15.44 3.24 -4.30
C GLU A 153 -15.95 3.35 -5.74
N TRP A 154 -17.19 3.81 -5.92
CA TRP A 154 -17.81 3.94 -7.24
C TRP A 154 -17.04 4.90 -8.14
N GLN A 155 -16.55 6.02 -7.60
CA GLN A 155 -15.73 6.96 -8.36
C GLN A 155 -14.44 6.30 -8.87
N VAL A 156 -13.78 5.49 -8.04
CA VAL A 156 -12.55 4.77 -8.41
C VAL A 156 -12.84 3.72 -9.46
N LEU A 157 -13.92 2.94 -9.30
CA LEU A 157 -14.32 1.92 -10.26
C LEU A 157 -14.69 2.52 -11.63
N LEU A 158 -15.36 3.68 -11.65
CA LEU A 158 -15.63 4.41 -12.89
C LEU A 158 -14.33 4.82 -13.60
N HIS A 159 -13.34 5.34 -12.85
CA HIS A 159 -12.04 5.71 -13.41
C HIS A 159 -11.27 4.50 -13.93
N ILE A 160 -11.32 3.37 -13.23
CA ILE A 160 -10.75 2.10 -13.70
C ILE A 160 -11.45 1.66 -14.99
N ALA A 161 -12.78 1.64 -15.06
CA ALA A 161 -13.50 1.27 -16.28
C ALA A 161 -13.12 2.15 -17.47
N ASP A 162 -12.96 3.47 -17.25
CA ASP A 162 -12.52 4.41 -18.27
C ASP A 162 -11.11 4.11 -18.83
N LEU A 163 -10.21 3.58 -17.99
CA LEU A 163 -8.87 3.17 -18.43
C LEU A 163 -8.93 2.01 -19.44
N PHE A 164 -9.94 1.14 -19.32
CA PHE A 164 -10.11 -0.08 -20.10
C PHE A 164 -10.91 0.11 -21.40
N LYS A 165 -11.03 1.34 -21.93
CA LYS A 165 -11.62 1.60 -23.27
C LYS A 165 -10.98 0.79 -24.39
N ARG A 166 -9.66 0.52 -24.28
CA ARG A 166 -8.94 -0.44 -25.14
C ARG A 166 -8.77 -1.75 -24.38
N PHE A 167 -9.86 -2.48 -24.22
CA PHE A 167 -10.00 -3.57 -23.25
C PHE A 167 -8.87 -4.60 -23.35
N ASP A 168 -8.67 -5.23 -24.50
CA ASP A 168 -7.68 -6.31 -24.65
C ASP A 168 -6.26 -5.87 -24.31
N VAL A 169 -5.85 -4.70 -24.79
CA VAL A 169 -4.51 -4.14 -24.55
C VAL A 169 -4.31 -3.82 -23.07
N ARG A 170 -5.36 -3.30 -22.40
CA ARG A 170 -5.30 -2.92 -20.98
C ARG A 170 -5.41 -4.13 -20.06
N LYS A 171 -6.19 -5.15 -20.43
CA LYS A 171 -6.22 -6.46 -19.77
C LYS A 171 -4.84 -7.09 -19.77
N GLU A 172 -4.21 -7.18 -20.95
CA GLU A 172 -2.87 -7.73 -21.10
C GLU A 172 -1.82 -6.95 -20.30
N TRP A 173 -1.91 -5.62 -20.30
CA TRP A 173 -1.04 -4.78 -19.47
C TRP A 173 -1.24 -5.00 -17.98
N PHE A 174 -2.48 -5.12 -17.50
CA PHE A 174 -2.79 -5.41 -16.11
C PHE A 174 -2.25 -6.79 -15.70
N ILE A 175 -2.47 -7.83 -16.50
CA ILE A 175 -1.95 -9.17 -16.26
C ILE A 175 -0.42 -9.14 -16.11
N LYS A 176 0.29 -8.44 -17.01
CA LYS A 176 1.74 -8.25 -16.92
C LYS A 176 2.18 -7.51 -15.66
N LEU A 177 1.43 -6.49 -15.24
CA LEU A 177 1.69 -5.77 -14.00
C LEU A 177 1.58 -6.70 -12.79
N MET A 178 0.57 -7.56 -12.77
CA MET A 178 0.33 -8.50 -11.67
C MET A 178 1.38 -9.60 -11.58
N HIS A 179 2.05 -9.95 -12.69
CA HIS A 179 3.21 -10.84 -12.69
C HIS A 179 4.48 -10.22 -12.09
N HIS A 180 4.55 -8.90 -11.96
CA HIS A 180 5.74 -8.27 -11.42
C HIS A 180 5.84 -8.54 -9.92
N ARG A 181 6.90 -9.24 -9.49
CA ARG A 181 7.29 -9.21 -8.08
C ARG A 181 7.90 -7.87 -7.78
N GLN A 182 7.29 -7.10 -6.87
CA GLN A 182 7.95 -5.91 -6.35
C GLN A 182 9.21 -6.35 -5.61
N ASN A 183 10.35 -6.16 -6.26
CA ASN A 183 11.67 -6.37 -5.68
C ASN A 183 12.13 -5.11 -4.95
N THR A 184 11.39 -4.02 -5.00
CA THR A 184 11.79 -2.74 -4.44
C THR A 184 10.64 -2.13 -3.64
N VAL A 185 10.86 -1.91 -2.35
CA VAL A 185 9.91 -1.20 -1.47
C VAL A 185 10.42 0.22 -1.24
N SER A 186 9.58 1.22 -1.52
CA SER A 186 9.87 2.61 -1.17
C SER A 186 9.57 2.83 0.32
N VAL A 187 10.59 3.20 1.09
CA VAL A 187 10.49 3.51 2.52
C VAL A 187 10.40 5.02 2.75
N SER A 188 10.81 5.82 1.76
CA SER A 188 10.56 7.27 1.70
C SER A 188 10.68 7.76 0.26
N SER A 189 10.38 9.03 0.00
CA SER A 189 10.51 9.67 -1.32
C SER A 189 11.88 9.46 -1.98
N ASN A 190 12.93 9.18 -1.20
CA ASN A 190 14.30 8.95 -1.69
C ASN A 190 14.96 7.65 -1.20
N ALA A 191 14.23 6.74 -0.54
CA ALA A 191 14.80 5.50 -0.01
C ALA A 191 14.07 4.27 -0.52
N PHE A 192 14.80 3.38 -1.15
CA PHE A 192 14.31 2.15 -1.75
C PHE A 192 15.09 0.97 -1.19
N TYR A 193 14.38 -0.06 -0.73
CA TYR A 193 14.98 -1.31 -0.29
C TYR A 193 14.70 -2.38 -1.32
N THR A 194 15.75 -3.02 -1.83
CA THR A 194 15.59 -4.18 -2.68
C THR A 194 15.31 -5.39 -1.80
N ILE A 195 14.12 -5.97 -1.89
CA ILE A 195 13.83 -7.28 -1.30
C ILE A 195 14.48 -8.32 -2.22
N GLU A 196 15.52 -8.99 -1.71
CA GLU A 196 16.03 -10.21 -2.33
C GLU A 196 14.93 -11.28 -2.23
N HIS A 197 14.29 -11.54 -3.36
CA HIS A 197 13.35 -12.66 -3.47
C HIS A 197 14.16 -13.95 -3.60
N ASP A 198 13.78 -14.96 -2.84
CA ASP A 198 14.38 -16.29 -2.94
C ASP A 198 14.25 -16.80 -4.38
N ALA A 199 15.37 -17.14 -5.03
CA ALA A 199 15.40 -17.56 -6.43
C ALA A 199 14.61 -18.86 -6.67
N VAL A 200 14.26 -19.56 -5.59
CA VAL A 200 13.48 -20.81 -5.57
C VAL A 200 11.97 -20.56 -5.40
N ALA A 201 11.54 -19.34 -5.09
CA ALA A 201 10.11 -19.04 -4.85
C ALA A 201 9.28 -19.16 -6.14
N GLU A 202 8.24 -19.99 -6.12
CA GLU A 202 7.34 -20.26 -7.26
C GLU A 202 6.75 -18.99 -7.88
N PRO A 203 6.85 -18.78 -9.21
CA PRO A 203 6.43 -17.55 -9.85
C PRO A 203 4.97 -17.21 -9.54
N ILE A 204 4.69 -15.92 -9.37
CA ILE A 204 3.32 -15.43 -9.21
C ILE A 204 2.55 -15.85 -10.47
N THR A 205 1.52 -16.67 -10.30
CA THR A 205 0.66 -17.11 -11.41
C THR A 205 -0.55 -16.18 -11.46
N PHE A 206 -0.63 -15.33 -12.49
CA PHE A 206 -1.76 -14.42 -12.68
C PHE A 206 -2.17 -14.38 -14.16
N GLY A 207 -3.32 -14.96 -14.50
CA GLY A 207 -3.80 -15.06 -15.87
C GLY A 207 -5.13 -14.35 -16.12
N GLU A 208 -5.77 -14.73 -17.23
CA GLU A 208 -7.09 -14.19 -17.60
C GLU A 208 -8.19 -14.57 -16.60
N ARG A 209 -8.04 -15.72 -15.92
CA ARG A 209 -8.98 -16.17 -14.89
C ARG A 209 -8.94 -15.26 -13.68
N GLU A 210 -7.75 -15.00 -13.13
CA GLU A 210 -7.58 -14.14 -11.96
C GLU A 210 -7.97 -12.69 -12.28
N PHE A 211 -7.67 -12.22 -13.50
CA PHE A 211 -8.20 -10.96 -14.01
C PHE A 211 -9.74 -10.95 -13.96
N GLY A 212 -10.38 -11.97 -14.51
CA GLY A 212 -11.84 -12.11 -14.51
C GLY A 212 -12.41 -12.07 -13.10
N LEU A 213 -11.88 -12.87 -12.18
CA LEU A 213 -12.33 -12.94 -10.78
C LEU A 213 -12.27 -11.57 -10.09
N ILE A 214 -11.13 -10.87 -10.19
CA ILE A 214 -10.95 -9.55 -9.54
C ILE A 214 -11.94 -8.54 -10.12
N PHE A 215 -12.02 -8.43 -11.44
CA PHE A 215 -12.84 -7.40 -12.06
C PHE A 215 -14.32 -7.71 -11.92
N HIS A 216 -14.76 -8.97 -11.90
CA HIS A 216 -16.13 -9.30 -11.55
C HIS A 216 -16.45 -8.95 -10.10
N ALA A 217 -15.58 -9.29 -9.15
CA ALA A 217 -15.80 -8.93 -7.74
C ALA A 217 -15.84 -7.41 -7.51
N TRP A 218 -15.12 -6.62 -8.31
CA TRP A 218 -15.21 -5.16 -8.27
C TRP A 218 -16.47 -4.59 -8.93
N PHE A 219 -16.89 -5.13 -10.09
CA PHE A 219 -17.90 -4.48 -10.93
C PHE A 219 -19.30 -5.10 -10.85
N ASP A 220 -19.45 -6.37 -10.48
CA ASP A 220 -20.76 -7.02 -10.30
C ASP A 220 -21.64 -6.30 -9.25
N PRO A 221 -21.09 -5.74 -8.14
CA PRO A 221 -21.90 -4.94 -7.21
C PRO A 221 -22.55 -3.72 -7.85
N LEU A 222 -21.89 -3.08 -8.82
CA LEU A 222 -22.43 -1.93 -9.56
C LEU A 222 -23.57 -2.32 -10.52
N GLU A 223 -23.67 -3.60 -10.91
CA GLU A 223 -24.80 -4.11 -11.69
C GLU A 223 -26.05 -4.37 -10.85
N ASN A 224 -25.87 -4.60 -9.55
CA ASN A 224 -26.91 -5.05 -8.62
C ASN A 224 -27.10 -4.09 -7.44
N LEU A 225 -26.99 -2.78 -7.69
CA LEU A 225 -27.22 -1.76 -6.66
C LEU A 225 -28.66 -1.83 -6.13
N SER A 226 -28.81 -1.62 -4.81
CA SER A 226 -30.12 -1.40 -4.21
C SER A 226 -30.78 -0.15 -4.82
N PRO A 227 -32.13 -0.01 -4.79
CA PRO A 227 -32.79 1.20 -5.29
C PRO A 227 -32.29 2.49 -4.63
N ARG A 228 -31.89 2.42 -3.36
CA ARG A 228 -31.29 3.54 -2.62
C ARG A 228 -29.92 3.90 -3.18
N ASP A 229 -29.07 2.90 -3.41
CA ASP A 229 -27.71 3.09 -3.92
C ASP A 229 -27.72 3.53 -5.38
N ASP A 230 -28.60 2.99 -6.23
CA ASP A 230 -28.75 3.45 -7.62
C ASP A 230 -29.17 4.93 -7.67
N GLN A 231 -30.05 5.37 -6.77
CA GLN A 231 -30.42 6.78 -6.67
C GLN A 231 -29.23 7.65 -6.21
N ALA A 232 -28.48 7.21 -5.20
CA ALA A 232 -27.29 7.91 -4.73
C ALA A 232 -26.24 8.03 -5.84
N PHE A 233 -25.97 6.92 -6.55
CA PHE A 233 -25.08 6.87 -7.70
C PHE A 233 -25.51 7.86 -8.79
N ARG A 234 -26.79 7.85 -9.19
CA ARG A 234 -27.31 8.78 -10.21
C ARG A 234 -27.18 10.24 -9.80
N ARG A 235 -27.41 10.56 -8.52
CA ARG A 235 -27.23 11.93 -8.01
C ARG A 235 -25.78 12.37 -8.10
N ALA A 236 -24.83 11.49 -7.78
CA ALA A 236 -23.41 11.80 -7.82
C ALA A 236 -22.83 11.86 -9.25
N PHE A 237 -23.26 10.97 -10.14
CA PHE A 237 -22.60 10.75 -11.43
C PHE A 237 -23.48 11.06 -12.66
N GLY A 238 -24.71 11.52 -12.45
CA GLY A 238 -25.63 12.01 -13.48
C GLY A 238 -26.30 10.95 -14.35
N ALA A 239 -25.96 9.67 -14.17
CA ALA A 239 -26.51 8.56 -14.96
C ALA A 239 -26.49 7.24 -14.17
N ALA A 240 -27.18 6.22 -14.69
CA ALA A 240 -27.13 4.87 -14.13
C ALA A 240 -25.74 4.23 -14.33
N PRO A 241 -25.31 3.29 -13.48
CA PRO A 241 -24.03 2.58 -13.65
C PRO A 241 -23.87 1.97 -15.04
N ARG A 242 -24.87 1.22 -15.52
CA ARG A 242 -24.86 0.59 -16.86
C ARG A 242 -24.64 1.59 -18.00
N THR A 243 -25.13 2.82 -17.88
CA THR A 243 -24.91 3.86 -18.89
C THR A 243 -23.45 4.34 -18.93
N ARG A 244 -22.77 4.33 -17.78
CA ARG A 244 -21.38 4.81 -17.65
C ARG A 244 -20.36 3.74 -18.01
N ILE A 245 -20.60 2.49 -17.60
CA ILE A 245 -19.63 1.39 -17.73
C ILE A 245 -20.11 0.22 -18.60
N GLY A 246 -21.27 0.31 -19.25
CA GLY A 246 -21.87 -0.82 -19.98
C GLY A 246 -20.98 -1.45 -21.07
N ALA A 247 -20.20 -0.63 -21.78
CA ALA A 247 -19.23 -1.14 -22.76
C ALA A 247 -18.14 -1.99 -22.10
N PHE A 248 -17.63 -1.52 -20.95
CA PHE A 248 -16.66 -2.26 -20.15
C PHE A 248 -17.25 -3.58 -19.63
N LEU A 249 -18.47 -3.54 -19.08
CA LEU A 249 -19.16 -4.74 -18.58
C LEU A 249 -19.40 -5.79 -19.67
N THR A 250 -19.69 -5.35 -20.90
CA THR A 250 -19.86 -6.26 -22.04
C THR A 250 -18.57 -7.02 -22.35
N HIS A 251 -17.43 -6.36 -22.28
CA HIS A 251 -16.12 -7.01 -22.44
C HIS A 251 -15.79 -7.93 -21.27
N LEU A 252 -16.06 -7.47 -20.04
CA LEU A 252 -15.81 -8.23 -18.82
C LEU A 252 -16.61 -9.54 -18.79
N ALA A 253 -17.87 -9.53 -19.25
CA ALA A 253 -18.68 -10.74 -19.36
C ALA A 253 -18.10 -11.82 -20.30
N GLY A 254 -17.17 -11.46 -21.19
CA GLY A 254 -16.42 -12.39 -22.03
C GLY A 254 -15.18 -13.00 -21.36
N CYS A 255 -14.84 -12.56 -20.14
CA CYS A 255 -13.70 -13.11 -19.40
C CYS A 255 -14.05 -14.46 -18.75
N PRO A 256 -13.08 -15.38 -18.67
CA PRO A 256 -13.30 -16.70 -18.07
C PRO A 256 -13.41 -16.57 -16.55
N VAL A 257 -14.63 -16.74 -16.02
CA VAL A 257 -14.86 -16.95 -14.59
C VAL A 257 -15.48 -18.34 -14.47
N ALA A 258 -14.70 -19.33 -14.05
CA ALA A 258 -15.28 -20.62 -13.76
C ALA A 258 -16.25 -20.44 -12.57
N ARG A 259 -17.55 -20.67 -12.79
CA ARG A 259 -18.50 -20.79 -11.67
C ARG A 259 -18.01 -21.92 -10.79
N ALA A 260 -17.68 -21.62 -9.53
CA ALA A 260 -17.51 -22.64 -8.53
C ALA A 260 -18.82 -23.47 -8.45
N GLY A 261 -18.75 -24.74 -8.85
CA GLY A 261 -19.76 -25.76 -8.58
C GLY A 261 -21.04 -25.73 -9.41
N SER A 262 -21.02 -26.39 -10.58
CA SER A 262 -22.16 -27.21 -11.02
C SER A 262 -21.80 -28.67 -10.78
N GLY A 263 -21.75 -29.04 -9.49
CA GLY A 263 -21.57 -30.41 -9.03
C GLY A 263 -22.80 -30.83 -8.26
N CYS A 264 -23.78 -31.37 -8.98
CA CYS A 264 -24.74 -32.39 -8.54
C CYS A 264 -25.03 -33.26 -9.75
#